data_AF-A0A9X9XJ17-F1
#
_entry.id   AF-A0A9X9XJ17-F1
#
_cell.length_a   1.000
_cell.length_b   1.000
_cell.length_c   1.000
_cell.angle_alpha   90.00
_cell.angle_beta   90.00
_cell.angle_gamma   90.00
#
_symmetry.space_group_name_H-M   'P 1'
#
loop_
_entity.id
_entity.type
_entity.pdbx_description
1 polymer ?
#
loop_
_entity_poly.entity_id
_entity_poly.type
_entity_poly.pdbx_seq_one_letter_code
_entity_poly.pdbx_strand_id
1 'polypeptide(L)' 'AAPLLLLPSIQVNIRAGRFPPAESNGVRYLMVPVKARHAEAVN' A
#
# COMPACT_ATOMS: atom_id res chain seq x y z
N ALA A 1 12.06 -13.94 3.94
CA ALA A 1 12.01 -12.47 4.20
C ALA A 1 11.23 -11.81 3.07
N ALA A 2 10.44 -10.77 3.35
CA ALA A 2 9.76 -10.00 2.30
C ALA A 2 10.72 -8.95 1.71
N PRO A 3 10.59 -8.58 0.41
CA PRO A 3 11.33 -7.46 -0.16
C PRO A 3 11.01 -6.14 0.54
N LEU A 4 12.03 -5.31 0.79
CA LEU A 4 11.89 -4.05 1.55
C LEU A 4 10.83 -3.09 0.98
N LEU A 5 10.71 -3.04 -0.34
CA LEU A 5 9.81 -2.11 -1.03
C LEU A 5 8.54 -2.78 -1.56
N LEU A 6 8.21 -4.00 -1.13
CA LEU A 6 7.07 -4.74 -1.68
C LEU A 6 5.76 -3.93 -1.59
N LEU A 7 5.40 -3.50 -0.38
CA LEU A 7 4.15 -2.78 -0.11
C LEU A 7 4.07 -1.38 -0.77
N PRO A 8 5.10 -0.51 -0.68
CA PRO A 8 5.05 0.77 -1.38
C PRO A 8 5.06 0.60 -2.90
N SER A 9 5.79 -0.38 -3.44
CA SER A 9 5.85 -0.61 -4.90
C SER A 9 4.51 -1.05 -5.46
N ILE A 10 3.80 -1.97 -4.78
CA ILE A 10 2.47 -2.39 -5.20
C ILE A 10 1.50 -1.21 -5.27
N GLN A 11 1.49 -0.33 -4.25
CA GLN A 11 0.57 0.81 -4.18
C GLN A 11 0.76 1.84 -5.31
N VAL A 12 2.00 2.04 -5.74
CA VAL A 12 2.35 3.00 -6.81
C VAL A 12 2.23 2.35 -8.19
N ASN A 13 2.72 1.13 -8.36
CA ASN A 13 2.80 0.48 -9.67
C ASN A 13 1.43 0.06 -10.19
N ILE A 14 0.50 -0.34 -9.32
CA ILE A 14 -0.89 -0.63 -9.73
C ILE A 14 -1.59 0.60 -10.33
N ARG A 15 -1.10 1.80 -10.00
CA ARG A 15 -1.56 3.09 -10.53
C ARG A 15 -0.68 3.62 -11.68
N ALA A 16 0.04 2.73 -12.37
CA ALA A 16 0.95 3.08 -13.46
C ALA A 16 2.01 4.13 -13.05
N GLY A 17 2.57 3.99 -11.84
CA GLY A 17 3.58 4.90 -11.32
C GLY A 17 3.04 6.15 -10.63
N ARG A 18 1.72 6.36 -10.61
CA ARG A 18 1.11 7.52 -9.94
C ARG A 18 0.92 7.25 -8.45
N PHE A 19 1.28 8.22 -7.62
CA PHE A 19 1.01 8.18 -6.18
C PHE A 19 -0.49 8.22 -5.87
N PRO A 20 -0.92 7.72 -4.70
CA PRO A 20 -2.25 7.98 -4.16
C PRO A 20 -2.55 9.49 -4.11
N PRO A 21 -3.84 9.89 -4.13
CA PRO A 21 -4.22 11.29 -3.96
C PRO A 21 -3.65 11.85 -2.64
N ALA A 22 -3.46 13.16 -2.62
CA ALA A 22 -3.09 13.85 -1.39
C ALA A 22 -4.29 13.89 -0.43
N GLU A 23 -4.02 13.81 0.86
CA GLU A 23 -4.99 14.07 1.92
C GLU A 23 -5.32 15.58 1.98
N SER A 24 -6.26 15.98 2.84
CA SER A 24 -6.70 17.38 3.00
C SER A 24 -5.57 18.35 3.41
N ASN A 25 -4.48 17.84 3.97
CA ASN A 25 -3.28 18.60 4.32
C ASN A 25 -2.28 18.76 3.15
N GLY A 26 -2.63 18.27 1.95
CA GLY A 26 -1.77 18.33 0.76
C GLY A 26 -0.65 17.28 0.72
N VAL A 27 -0.54 16.40 1.72
CA VAL A 27 0.51 15.37 1.79
C VAL A 27 -0.02 14.04 1.25
N ARG A 28 0.84 13.31 0.54
CA ARG A 28 0.55 11.96 0.03
C ARG A 28 1.15 10.93 0.97
N TYR A 29 0.39 9.90 1.30
CA TYR A 29 0.84 8.83 2.18
C TYR A 29 0.78 7.47 1.49
N LEU A 30 1.79 6.65 1.72
CA LEU A 30 1.77 5.22 1.40
C LEU A 30 1.43 4.46 2.67
N MET A 31 0.41 3.62 2.61
CA MET A 31 -0.10 2.92 3.77
C MET A 31 0.60 1.57 3.94
N VAL A 32 1.14 1.33 5.13
CA VAL A 32 1.76 0.05 5.49
C VAL A 32 0.94 -0.57 6.62
N PRO A 33 0.30 -1.74 6.40
CA PRO A 33 -0.38 -2.44 7.48
C PRO A 33 0.62 -2.88 8.56
N VAL A 34 0.33 -2.52 9.80
CA VAL A 34 1.14 -2.90 10.97
C VAL A 34 1.02 -4.40 11.27
N LYS A 35 -0.14 -4.99 10.94
CA LYS A 35 -0.39 -6.43 11.00
C LYS A 35 -0.96 -6.89 9.66
N ALA A 36 -0.45 -8.01 9.14
CA ALA A 36 -1.07 -8.65 7.99
C ALA A 36 -2.48 -9.12 8.38
N ARG A 37 -3.47 -8.82 7.54
CA ARG A 37 -4.79 -9.45 7.67
C ARG A 37 -4.62 -10.93 7.35
N HIS A 38 -4.99 -11.81 8.27
CA HIS A 38 -5.13 -13.22 7.95
C HIS A 38 -6.30 -13.33 6.98
N ALA A 39 -6.06 -13.86 5.79
CA ALA A 39 -7.16 -14.22 4.91
C ALA A 39 -7.85 -15.43 5.54
N GLU A 40 -8.91 -15.20 6.32
CA GLU A 40 -9.86 -16.27 6.56
C GLU A 40 -10.41 -16.67 5.20
N ALA A 41 -10.23 -17.95 4.86
CA ALA A 41 -10.82 -18.50 3.66
C ALA A 41 -12.32 -18.25 3.76
N VAL A 42 -12.83 -17.39 2.89
CA VAL A 42 -14.25 -17.40 2.54
C VAL A 42 -14.50 -18.72 1.83
N ASN A 43 -14.82 -19.74 2.61
CA ASN A 43 -15.64 -20.94 2.35
C ASN A 43 -15.40 -22.00 3.44
#